data_AF-K1SBM9-F1
#
_entry.id   AF-K1SBM9-F1
#
_cell.length_a   1.000
_cell.length_b   1.000
_cell.length_c   1.000
_cell.angle_alpha   90.00
_cell.angle_beta   90.00
_cell.angle_gamma   90.00
#
_symmetry.space_group_name_H-M   'P 1'
#
loop_
_entity.id
_entity.type
_entity.pdbx_description
1 polymer ?
#
loop_
_entity_poly.entity_id
_entity_poly.type
_entity_poly.pdbx_seq_one_letter_code
_entity_poly.pdbx_strand_id
1 'polypeptide(L)'
;MIKQKKDSITIYKYLHSTELTGSVAGTGEQQAVPNEATPLKDAGFTIYQVKTADELVAYYEAASGDNAVTADSFFKTPGDKTAANLKEGIADKAVKGKDGKTERKTDANGFVKFEDLNVGMYLVIETTTPDSVVKPVDPFLVSIPMTRVQVGEQATGDQLKEWLYDVVVYPKNSSAKGDITLVKKGKTDGKENEIENL
;
A
#
# COMPACT_ATOMS: atom_id res chain seq x y z
N MET A 1 32.44 5.15 8.27
CA MET A 1 31.22 4.33 8.15
C MET A 1 30.28 5.05 7.20
N ILE A 2 29.99 4.49 6.03
CA ILE A 2 29.04 5.08 5.09
C ILE A 2 27.66 4.88 5.70
N LYS A 3 26.97 5.95 6.11
CA LYS A 3 25.56 5.88 6.50
C LYS A 3 24.80 5.30 5.31
N GLN A 4 24.23 4.11 5.49
CA GLN A 4 23.33 3.47 4.54
C GLN A 4 22.22 4.48 4.19
N LYS A 5 22.01 4.75 2.90
CA LYS A 5 21.00 5.72 2.43
C LYS A 5 19.63 5.32 3.00
N LYS A 6 18.97 6.25 3.68
CA LYS A 6 17.75 6.02 4.48
C LYS A 6 16.46 6.37 3.72
N ASP A 7 16.42 6.07 2.43
CA ASP A 7 15.29 6.46 1.58
C ASP A 7 14.54 5.19 1.21
N SER A 8 13.47 4.88 1.94
CA SER A 8 12.74 3.63 1.76
C SER A 8 11.24 3.73 1.96
N ILE A 9 10.50 2.86 1.28
CA ILE A 9 9.09 2.58 1.54
C ILE A 9 8.99 1.12 1.97
N THR A 10 8.53 0.92 3.19
CA THR A 10 8.20 -0.40 3.75
C THR A 10 6.69 -0.56 3.75
N ILE A 11 6.20 -1.64 3.17
CA ILE A 11 4.79 -1.98 3.13
C ILE A 11 4.56 -3.21 4.00
N TYR A 12 3.65 -3.09 4.96
CA TYR A 12 3.10 -4.25 5.67
C TYR A 12 1.67 -4.51 5.21
N LYS A 13 1.44 -5.68 4.65
CA LYS A 13 0.16 -6.11 4.11
C LYS A 13 -0.51 -7.14 5.01
N TYR A 14 -1.74 -6.84 5.40
CA TYR A 14 -2.57 -7.74 6.18
C TYR A 14 -3.93 -7.97 5.51
N LEU A 15 -4.51 -9.14 5.76
CA LEU A 15 -5.94 -9.42 5.65
C LEU A 15 -6.63 -8.93 6.92
N HIS A 16 -7.76 -8.26 6.74
CA HIS A 16 -8.66 -7.92 7.84
C HIS A 16 -9.87 -8.84 7.77
N SER A 17 -10.40 -9.26 8.92
CA SER A 17 -11.58 -10.12 9.05
C SER A 17 -12.89 -9.36 8.79
N THR A 18 -12.84 -8.03 8.86
CA THR A 18 -13.94 -7.08 8.71
C THR A 18 -13.47 -5.86 7.93
N GLU A 19 -14.41 -5.19 7.25
CA GLU A 19 -14.13 -3.88 6.66
C GLU A 19 -13.80 -2.90 7.80
N LEU A 20 -12.58 -2.34 7.79
CA LEU A 20 -12.14 -1.40 8.81
C LEU A 20 -12.91 -0.07 8.68
N THR A 21 -14.04 0.04 9.38
CA THR A 21 -14.85 1.26 9.49
C THR A 21 -14.20 2.25 10.45
N GLY A 22 -13.15 2.92 9.97
CA GLY A 22 -12.34 3.84 10.76
C GLY A 22 -10.96 3.99 10.15
N SER A 23 -10.79 4.96 9.26
CA SER A 23 -9.49 5.26 8.68
C SER A 23 -8.71 6.22 9.57
N VAL A 24 -7.84 5.65 10.41
CA VAL A 24 -6.69 6.40 10.92
C VAL A 24 -5.74 6.60 9.73
N ALA A 25 -5.35 7.84 9.46
CA ALA A 25 -4.32 8.13 8.47
C ALA A 25 -3.00 7.46 8.88
N GLY A 26 -2.28 6.88 7.92
CA GLY A 26 -0.95 6.33 8.20
C GLY A 26 0.00 7.45 8.61
N THR A 27 0.79 7.23 9.66
CA THR A 27 1.76 8.22 10.18
C THR A 27 3.09 8.22 9.41
N GLY A 28 3.27 7.26 8.50
CA GLY A 28 4.55 7.00 7.84
C GLY A 28 5.54 6.23 8.71
N GLU A 29 5.11 5.75 9.87
CA GLU A 29 5.95 5.05 10.83
C GLU A 29 5.39 3.67 11.16
N GLN A 30 6.22 2.85 11.80
CA GLN A 30 5.76 1.56 12.31
C GLN A 30 4.65 1.79 13.34
N GLN A 31 3.53 1.10 13.15
CA GLN A 31 2.35 1.21 14.02
C GLN A 31 2.02 -0.15 14.63
N ALA A 32 1.24 -0.14 15.72
CA ALA A 32 0.67 -1.36 16.25
C ALA A 32 -0.29 -1.96 15.22
N VAL A 33 -0.09 -3.24 14.92
CA VAL A 33 -0.97 -3.98 14.00
C VAL A 33 -2.29 -4.26 14.72
N PRO A 34 -3.46 -3.95 14.13
CA PRO A 34 -4.75 -4.26 14.73
C PRO A 34 -4.87 -5.74 15.09
N ASN A 35 -5.54 -6.03 16.22
CA ASN A 35 -5.90 -7.40 16.56
C ASN A 35 -6.69 -8.03 15.41
N GLU A 36 -6.49 -9.33 15.18
CA GLU A 36 -7.08 -10.13 14.09
C GLU A 36 -6.56 -9.84 12.67
N ALA A 37 -5.59 -8.95 12.49
CA ALA A 37 -4.93 -8.78 11.20
C ALA A 37 -3.99 -9.95 10.90
N THR A 38 -4.20 -10.65 9.79
CA THR A 38 -3.35 -11.77 9.37
C THR A 38 -2.37 -11.30 8.29
N PRO A 39 -1.05 -11.50 8.42
CA PRO A 39 -0.10 -11.09 7.39
C PRO A 39 -0.41 -11.77 6.04
N LEU A 40 -0.32 -11.01 4.95
CA LEU A 40 -0.61 -11.51 3.60
C LEU A 40 0.69 -11.71 2.83
N LYS A 41 1.07 -12.97 2.61
CA LYS A 41 2.19 -13.36 1.76
C LYS A 41 1.83 -13.27 0.27
N ASP A 42 2.84 -13.06 -0.57
CA ASP A 42 2.80 -13.10 -2.04
C ASP A 42 1.97 -11.99 -2.71
N ALA A 43 1.54 -10.96 -1.97
CA ALA A 43 0.98 -9.75 -2.55
C ALA A 43 2.09 -8.94 -3.23
N GLY A 44 1.94 -8.71 -4.53
CA GLY A 44 2.92 -8.00 -5.36
C GLY A 44 2.64 -6.51 -5.41
N PHE A 45 3.67 -5.71 -5.17
CA PHE A 45 3.64 -4.26 -5.26
C PHE A 45 4.61 -3.74 -6.31
N THR A 46 4.19 -2.71 -7.04
CA THR A 46 5.06 -1.89 -7.87
C THR A 46 4.92 -0.42 -7.46
N ILE A 47 6.04 0.30 -7.38
CA ILE A 47 6.05 1.73 -7.09
C ILE A 47 6.60 2.53 -8.27
N TYR A 48 6.03 3.70 -8.53
CA TYR A 48 6.39 4.57 -9.65
C TYR A 48 6.76 5.96 -9.12
N GLN A 49 7.94 6.48 -9.45
CA GLN A 49 8.33 7.83 -9.02
C GLN A 49 7.60 8.88 -9.85
N VAL A 50 6.42 9.31 -9.40
CA VAL A 50 5.55 10.22 -10.15
C VAL A 50 5.95 11.69 -10.05
N LYS A 51 6.70 12.07 -9.01
CA LYS A 51 7.38 13.37 -8.89
C LYS A 51 8.82 13.17 -8.42
N THR A 52 9.75 13.87 -9.04
CA THR A 52 11.14 14.03 -8.60
C THR A 52 11.23 14.97 -7.38
N ALA A 53 12.42 15.13 -6.81
CA ALA A 53 12.65 16.05 -5.69
C ALA A 53 12.26 17.50 -6.04
N ASP A 54 12.68 17.99 -7.21
CA ASP A 54 12.39 19.36 -7.64
C ASP A 54 10.87 19.56 -7.88
N GLU A 55 10.22 18.57 -8.49
CA GLU A 55 8.76 18.57 -8.69
C GLU A 55 7.99 18.45 -7.38
N LEU A 56 8.54 17.78 -6.37
CA LEU A 56 7.96 17.65 -5.04
C LEU A 56 8.05 18.97 -4.26
N VAL A 57 9.18 19.66 -4.31
CA VAL A 57 9.33 21.00 -3.74
C VAL A 57 8.35 21.95 -4.41
N ALA A 58 8.33 22.01 -5.74
CA ALA A 58 7.38 22.85 -6.48
C ALA A 58 5.91 22.52 -6.14
N TYR A 59 5.60 21.25 -5.91
CA TYR A 59 4.25 20.82 -5.52
C TYR A 59 3.82 21.37 -4.15
N TYR A 60 4.71 21.36 -3.15
CA TYR A 60 4.38 21.88 -1.81
C TYR A 60 4.43 23.41 -1.71
N GLU A 61 5.25 24.07 -2.53
CA GLU A 61 5.35 25.54 -2.58
C GLU A 61 4.22 26.19 -3.40
N ALA A 62 3.51 25.41 -4.23
CA ALA A 62 2.39 25.92 -5.01
C ALA A 62 1.19 26.26 -4.10
N ALA A 63 1.07 27.55 -3.74
CA ALA A 63 -0.05 28.07 -2.95
C ALA A 63 -1.36 28.13 -3.78
N SER A 64 -2.05 26.99 -4.00
CA SER A 64 -3.49 26.94 -4.37
C SER A 64 -4.00 25.50 -4.55
N GLY A 65 -5.25 25.27 -4.12
CA GLY A 65 -5.89 23.94 -4.00
C GLY A 65 -6.24 23.20 -5.28
N ASP A 66 -6.09 23.81 -6.46
CA ASP A 66 -6.48 23.19 -7.75
C ASP A 66 -5.42 22.25 -8.35
N ASN A 67 -4.19 22.26 -7.81
CA ASN A 67 -3.08 21.42 -8.28
C ASN A 67 -2.87 20.15 -7.45
N ALA A 68 -3.77 19.84 -6.50
CA ALA A 68 -3.66 18.65 -5.67
C ALA A 68 -3.74 17.38 -6.52
N VAL A 69 -2.71 16.53 -6.45
CA VAL A 69 -2.72 15.23 -7.13
C VAL A 69 -3.23 14.16 -6.18
N THR A 70 -4.09 13.28 -6.70
CA THR A 70 -4.48 12.03 -6.05
C THR A 70 -3.88 10.84 -6.81
N ALA A 71 -3.98 9.63 -6.26
CA ALA A 71 -3.54 8.45 -7.01
C ALA A 71 -4.27 8.33 -8.36
N ASP A 72 -5.57 8.67 -8.39
CA ASP A 72 -6.40 8.64 -9.61
C ASP A 72 -5.89 9.59 -10.70
N SER A 73 -5.13 10.64 -10.34
CA SER A 73 -4.52 11.58 -11.30
C SER A 73 -3.54 10.91 -12.27
N PHE A 74 -3.07 9.69 -12.00
CA PHE A 74 -2.05 9.00 -12.80
C PHE A 74 -2.62 7.90 -13.73
N PHE A 75 -3.93 7.72 -13.75
CA PHE A 75 -4.61 6.74 -14.61
C PHE A 75 -5.32 7.44 -15.77
N LYS A 76 -5.43 6.76 -16.92
CA LYS A 76 -6.11 7.28 -18.12
C LYS A 76 -7.62 7.38 -17.88
N THR A 77 -8.19 6.32 -17.32
CA THR A 77 -9.62 6.19 -17.05
C THR A 77 -9.86 6.13 -15.54
N PRO A 78 -10.61 7.07 -14.93
CA PRO A 78 -10.98 6.98 -13.53
C PRO A 78 -11.70 5.67 -13.21
N GLY A 79 -11.33 5.02 -12.11
CA GLY A 79 -11.93 3.75 -11.67
C GLY A 79 -11.22 2.48 -12.16
N ASP A 80 -10.46 2.53 -13.26
CA ASP A 80 -9.54 1.44 -13.64
C ASP A 80 -8.14 1.75 -13.07
N LYS A 81 -7.84 1.12 -11.94
CA LYS A 81 -6.62 1.41 -11.17
C LYS A 81 -5.49 0.41 -11.43
N THR A 82 -5.50 -0.24 -12.60
CA THR A 82 -4.49 -1.23 -12.99
C THR A 82 -3.25 -0.58 -13.58
N ALA A 83 -2.10 -1.27 -13.52
CA ALA A 83 -0.86 -0.80 -14.14
C ALA A 83 -0.98 -0.59 -15.67
N ALA A 84 -1.85 -1.35 -16.34
CA ALA A 84 -2.11 -1.21 -17.78
C ALA A 84 -2.83 0.11 -18.13
N ASN A 85 -3.61 0.65 -17.20
CA ASN A 85 -4.36 1.90 -17.38
C ASN A 85 -3.58 3.15 -16.95
N LEU A 86 -2.30 3.03 -16.60
CA LEU A 86 -1.45 4.18 -16.31
C LEU A 86 -1.37 5.14 -17.51
N LYS A 87 -1.32 6.45 -17.22
CA LYS A 87 -1.03 7.49 -18.22
C LYS A 87 0.34 7.26 -18.86
N GLU A 88 0.50 7.78 -20.08
CA GLU A 88 1.74 7.67 -20.85
C GLU A 88 2.96 8.15 -20.04
N GLY A 89 4.07 7.42 -20.16
CA GLY A 89 5.32 7.70 -19.45
C GLY A 89 5.33 7.33 -17.96
N ILE A 90 4.20 7.08 -17.31
CA ILE A 90 4.20 6.70 -15.87
C ILE A 90 4.78 5.30 -15.67
N ALA A 91 4.45 4.34 -16.55
CA ALA A 91 4.97 2.98 -16.46
C ALA A 91 6.51 2.91 -16.50
N ASP A 92 7.15 3.81 -17.27
CA ASP A 92 8.61 3.91 -17.37
C ASP A 92 9.28 4.41 -16.09
N LYS A 93 8.51 5.05 -15.19
CA LYS A 93 8.97 5.51 -13.88
C LYS A 93 8.93 4.44 -12.79
N ALA A 94 8.63 3.18 -13.15
CA ALA A 94 8.62 2.06 -12.21
C ALA A 94 10.02 1.86 -11.59
N VAL A 95 10.07 1.77 -10.26
CA VAL A 95 11.33 1.54 -9.53
C VAL A 95 11.78 0.10 -9.72
N LYS A 96 12.99 -0.07 -10.26
CA LYS A 96 13.62 -1.37 -10.44
C LYS A 96 14.45 -1.77 -9.23
N GLY A 97 14.34 -3.01 -8.81
CA GLY A 97 15.25 -3.64 -7.85
C GLY A 97 16.62 -3.93 -8.47
N LYS A 98 17.55 -4.40 -7.64
CA LYS A 98 18.91 -4.81 -8.06
C LYS A 98 18.89 -5.97 -9.06
N ASP A 99 17.81 -6.75 -9.05
CA ASP A 99 17.53 -7.84 -10.00
C ASP A 99 16.85 -7.38 -11.29
N GLY A 100 16.66 -6.06 -11.47
CA GLY A 100 16.02 -5.45 -12.64
C GLY A 100 14.49 -5.54 -12.65
N LYS A 101 13.87 -6.18 -11.65
CA LYS A 101 12.41 -6.33 -11.57
C LYS A 101 11.76 -5.12 -10.93
N THR A 102 10.55 -4.81 -11.34
CA THR A 102 9.76 -3.70 -10.77
C THR A 102 8.85 -4.14 -9.64
N GLU A 103 8.22 -5.31 -9.79
CA GLU A 103 7.35 -5.89 -8.76
C GLU A 103 8.17 -6.56 -7.66
N ARG A 104 7.74 -6.35 -6.41
CA ARG A 104 8.23 -7.06 -5.22
C ARG A 104 7.05 -7.65 -4.47
N LYS A 105 7.21 -8.88 -3.97
CA LYS A 105 6.16 -9.59 -3.25
C LYS A 105 6.39 -9.56 -1.75
N THR A 106 5.30 -9.53 -1.00
CA THR A 106 5.32 -9.64 0.46
C THR A 106 5.79 -11.02 0.91
N ASP A 107 6.58 -11.04 1.97
CA ASP A 107 7.05 -12.28 2.62
C ASP A 107 5.97 -12.88 3.54
N ALA A 108 6.33 -13.93 4.30
CA ALA A 108 5.43 -14.59 5.25
C ALA A 108 4.92 -13.67 6.38
N ASN A 109 5.58 -12.55 6.63
CA ASN A 109 5.18 -11.53 7.61
C ASN A 109 4.38 -10.39 6.94
N GLY A 110 3.95 -10.56 5.69
CA GLY A 110 3.27 -9.51 4.94
C GLY A 110 4.17 -8.34 4.59
N PHE A 111 5.49 -8.49 4.69
CA PHE A 111 6.45 -7.41 4.58
C PHE A 111 7.05 -7.35 3.17
N VAL A 112 7.14 -6.14 2.61
CA VAL A 112 7.95 -5.86 1.42
C VAL A 112 8.60 -4.49 1.54
N LYS A 113 9.84 -4.36 1.06
CA LYS A 113 10.61 -3.11 1.16
C LYS A 113 11.15 -2.63 -0.19
N PHE A 114 11.00 -1.34 -0.40
CA PHE A 114 11.60 -0.56 -1.49
C PHE A 114 12.72 0.31 -0.92
N GLU A 115 13.97 -0.08 -1.15
CA GLU A 115 15.18 0.61 -0.66
C GLU A 115 15.88 1.39 -1.77
N ASP A 116 16.87 2.21 -1.37
CA ASP A 116 17.72 3.00 -2.26
C ASP A 116 16.90 3.96 -3.15
N LEU A 117 15.82 4.52 -2.59
CA LEU A 117 14.92 5.43 -3.31
C LEU A 117 15.51 6.83 -3.43
N ASN A 118 15.03 7.57 -4.43
CA ASN A 118 15.34 9.00 -4.54
C ASN A 118 14.27 9.79 -3.78
N VAL A 119 14.61 11.01 -3.37
CA VAL A 119 13.60 11.96 -2.89
C VAL A 119 12.56 12.21 -4.00
N GLY A 120 11.28 12.15 -3.65
CA GLY A 120 10.18 12.30 -4.59
C GLY A 120 8.85 11.77 -4.08
N MET A 121 7.84 11.79 -4.95
CA MET A 121 6.52 11.21 -4.70
C MET A 121 6.39 9.90 -5.48
N TYR A 122 5.86 8.88 -4.82
CA TYR A 122 5.70 7.54 -5.34
C TYR A 122 4.24 7.14 -5.38
N LEU A 123 3.77 6.68 -6.54
CA LEU A 123 2.51 5.96 -6.69
C LEU A 123 2.75 4.49 -6.37
N VAL A 124 1.98 3.93 -5.44
CA VAL A 124 2.07 2.52 -5.03
C VAL A 124 0.85 1.78 -5.55
N ILE A 125 1.07 0.67 -6.27
CA ILE A 125 0.01 -0.19 -6.83
C ILE A 125 0.24 -1.63 -6.37
N GLU A 126 -0.80 -2.29 -5.87
CA GLU A 126 -0.83 -3.75 -5.71
C GLU A 126 -1.05 -4.38 -7.10
N THR A 127 0.03 -4.91 -7.68
CA THR A 127 0.05 -5.45 -9.05
C THR A 127 -0.21 -6.95 -9.11
N THR A 128 -0.01 -7.67 -8.01
CA THR A 128 -0.41 -9.08 -7.85
C THR A 128 -1.21 -9.23 -6.58
N THR A 129 -2.48 -9.63 -6.71
CA THR A 129 -3.37 -9.88 -5.58
C THR A 129 -3.50 -11.39 -5.37
N PRO A 130 -3.15 -11.93 -4.18
CA PRO A 130 -3.33 -13.35 -3.88
C PRO A 130 -4.82 -13.74 -3.90
N ASP A 131 -5.14 -14.97 -4.31
CA ASP A 131 -6.52 -15.48 -4.44
C ASP A 131 -7.36 -15.38 -3.16
N SER A 132 -6.70 -15.32 -1.99
CA SER A 132 -7.35 -15.14 -0.69
C SER A 132 -7.91 -13.73 -0.45
N VAL A 133 -7.75 -12.80 -1.41
CA VAL A 133 -8.18 -11.40 -1.32
C VAL A 133 -9.26 -11.12 -2.36
N VAL A 134 -10.38 -10.54 -1.93
CA VAL A 134 -11.49 -10.19 -2.82
C VAL A 134 -11.28 -8.88 -3.57
N LYS A 135 -10.61 -7.90 -2.95
CA LYS A 135 -10.27 -6.62 -3.60
C LYS A 135 -8.81 -6.22 -3.28
N PRO A 136 -7.98 -5.90 -4.30
CA PRO A 136 -6.68 -5.27 -4.07
C PRO A 136 -6.83 -3.98 -3.27
N VAL A 137 -5.76 -3.52 -2.63
CA VAL A 137 -5.74 -2.16 -2.10
C VAL A 137 -5.87 -1.14 -3.23
N ASP A 138 -6.66 -0.10 -2.99
CA ASP A 138 -6.69 1.07 -3.86
C ASP A 138 -5.29 1.73 -3.90
N PRO A 139 -4.76 2.08 -5.10
CA PRO A 139 -3.50 2.81 -5.21
C PRO A 139 -3.44 4.08 -4.36
N PHE A 140 -2.25 4.39 -3.86
CA PHE A 140 -2.00 5.52 -2.97
C PHE A 140 -0.65 6.18 -3.25
N LEU A 141 -0.48 7.39 -2.72
CA LEU A 141 0.73 8.19 -2.87
C LEU A 141 1.54 8.19 -1.57
N VAL A 142 2.86 8.11 -1.71
CA VAL A 142 3.83 8.22 -0.62
C VAL A 142 4.91 9.22 -1.02
N SER A 143 5.18 10.23 -0.19
CA SER A 143 6.34 11.11 -0.38
C SER A 143 7.54 10.64 0.43
N ILE A 144 8.73 10.72 -0.17
CA ILE A 144 10.02 10.60 0.52
C ILE A 144 10.78 11.91 0.32
N PRO A 145 11.11 12.64 1.41
CA PRO A 145 10.59 12.41 2.75
C PRO A 145 9.12 12.81 2.87
N MET A 146 8.47 12.40 3.96
CA MET A 146 7.22 13.01 4.44
C MET A 146 7.43 13.69 5.79
N THR A 147 6.63 14.69 6.11
CA THR A 147 6.67 15.32 7.43
C THR A 147 6.10 14.38 8.47
N ARG A 148 6.77 14.26 9.61
CA ARG A 148 6.26 13.50 10.75
C ARG A 148 4.95 14.12 11.26
N VAL A 149 3.90 13.32 11.36
CA VAL A 149 2.64 13.73 11.98
C VAL A 149 2.77 13.57 13.50
N GLN A 150 2.81 14.67 14.24
CA GLN A 150 2.67 14.61 15.71
C GLN A 150 1.18 14.60 16.08
N VAL A 151 0.76 13.65 16.92
CA VAL A 151 -0.62 13.55 17.45
C VAL A 151 -0.64 13.88 18.96
N GLY A 152 -1.55 14.75 19.41
CA GLY A 152 -1.79 15.09 20.83
C GLY A 152 -1.49 16.55 21.23
N GLU A 153 -1.69 16.89 22.52
CA GLU A 153 -1.47 18.24 23.13
C GLU A 153 -0.03 18.78 23.01
N GLN A 154 0.89 18.00 22.44
CA GLN A 154 2.30 18.37 22.23
C GLN A 154 2.60 19.08 20.90
N ALA A 155 1.59 19.34 20.06
CA ALA A 155 1.74 20.15 18.85
C ALA A 155 1.99 21.63 19.19
N THR A 156 3.18 21.95 19.69
CA THR A 156 3.66 23.33 19.86
C THR A 156 4.30 23.80 18.56
N GLY A 157 4.03 25.06 18.21
CA GLY A 157 4.10 25.64 16.87
C GLY A 157 5.47 25.77 16.18
N ASP A 158 6.44 24.91 16.51
CA ASP A 158 7.77 24.92 15.88
C ASP A 158 8.37 23.52 15.59
N GLN A 159 7.62 22.43 15.81
CA GLN A 159 8.12 21.05 15.74
C GLN A 159 7.67 20.21 14.53
N LEU A 160 7.10 20.83 13.49
CA LEU A 160 6.83 20.19 12.17
C LEU A 160 8.12 19.86 11.36
N LYS A 161 9.29 19.79 11.99
CA LYS A 161 10.61 19.82 11.32
C LYS A 161 11.27 18.45 11.13
N GLU A 162 10.63 17.37 11.56
CA GLU A 162 11.19 16.02 11.36
C GLU A 162 10.68 15.39 10.07
N TRP A 163 11.63 15.06 9.20
CA TRP A 163 11.41 14.41 7.91
C TRP A 163 11.62 12.91 8.04
N LEU A 164 10.61 12.13 7.65
CA LEU A 164 10.66 10.67 7.56
C LEU A 164 11.13 10.28 6.16
N TYR A 165 12.34 9.73 6.06
CA TYR A 165 12.89 9.19 4.81
C TYR A 165 12.67 7.67 4.69
N ASP A 166 12.56 6.98 5.83
CA ASP A 166 12.14 5.58 5.92
C ASP A 166 10.65 5.54 6.27
N VAL A 167 9.81 5.45 5.24
CA VAL A 167 8.36 5.50 5.38
C VAL A 167 7.78 4.10 5.49
N VAL A 168 6.95 3.86 6.50
CA VAL A 168 6.22 2.61 6.70
C VAL A 168 4.73 2.82 6.42
N VAL A 169 4.13 1.93 5.64
CA VAL A 169 2.70 2.00 5.25
C VAL A 169 1.98 0.68 5.47
N TYR A 170 0.69 0.77 5.78
CA TYR A 170 -0.21 -0.35 6.07
C TYR A 170 -1.45 -0.29 5.17
N PRO A 171 -1.34 -0.65 3.88
CA PRO A 171 -2.44 -0.58 2.93
C PRO A 171 -3.61 -1.51 3.32
N LYS A 172 -4.81 -0.92 3.44
CA LYS A 172 -6.04 -1.62 3.82
C LYS A 172 -6.66 -2.32 2.61
N ASN A 173 -7.01 -3.61 2.75
CA ASN A 173 -7.90 -4.29 1.80
C ASN A 173 -9.34 -4.29 2.34
N SER A 174 -10.32 -4.26 1.43
CA SER A 174 -11.69 -4.63 1.77
C SER A 174 -11.84 -6.14 1.58
N SER A 175 -12.10 -6.86 2.68
CA SER A 175 -12.47 -8.27 2.66
C SER A 175 -13.99 -8.37 2.62
N ALA A 176 -14.59 -8.60 1.46
CA ALA A 176 -15.88 -9.28 1.46
C ALA A 176 -15.58 -10.75 1.81
N LYS A 177 -16.05 -11.26 2.95
CA LYS A 177 -16.11 -12.71 3.15
C LYS A 177 -17.07 -13.25 2.09
N GLY A 178 -16.55 -13.78 1.00
CA GLY A 178 -17.31 -14.75 0.22
C GLY A 178 -17.35 -16.02 1.05
N ASP A 179 -18.52 -16.41 1.52
CA ASP A 179 -18.69 -17.72 2.15
C ASP A 179 -18.26 -18.78 1.13
N ILE A 180 -17.11 -19.42 1.36
CA ILE A 180 -16.69 -20.57 0.56
C ILE A 180 -17.52 -21.76 1.06
N THR A 181 -18.63 -22.05 0.38
CA THR A 181 -19.33 -23.32 0.57
C THR A 181 -18.60 -24.40 -0.22
N LEU A 182 -17.71 -25.12 0.44
CA LEU A 182 -17.15 -26.38 -0.07
C LEU A 182 -18.24 -27.47 -0.03
N VAL A 183 -18.98 -27.66 -1.12
CA VAL A 183 -19.87 -28.83 -1.25
C VAL A 183 -19.02 -30.04 -1.64
N LYS A 184 -18.59 -30.82 -0.65
CA LYS A 184 -17.98 -32.14 -0.89
C LYS A 184 -19.07 -33.11 -1.35
N LYS A 185 -19.27 -33.25 -2.66
CA LYS A 185 -20.08 -34.36 -3.21
C LYS A 185 -19.29 -35.66 -3.16
N GLY A 186 -19.32 -36.31 -1.99
CA GLY A 186 -18.99 -37.73 -1.90
C GLY A 186 -20.15 -38.55 -2.46
N LYS A 187 -19.89 -39.39 -3.48
CA LYS A 187 -20.83 -40.44 -3.86
C LYS A 187 -20.52 -41.64 -2.96
N THR A 188 -21.34 -41.83 -1.93
CA THR A 188 -21.29 -43.02 -1.07
C THR A 188 -22.72 -43.54 -0.96
N ASP A 189 -22.90 -44.82 -1.20
CA ASP A 189 -24.21 -45.47 -1.30
C ASP A 189 -25.06 -45.28 -0.03
N GLY A 190 -26.08 -44.43 -0.17
CA GLY A 190 -27.33 -44.47 0.59
C GLY A 190 -27.23 -44.37 2.12
N LYS A 191 -26.97 -43.17 2.64
CA LYS A 191 -27.51 -42.65 3.91
C LYS A 191 -27.22 -41.15 4.07
N GLU A 192 -28.26 -40.33 3.99
CA GLU A 192 -28.23 -38.91 4.34
C GLU A 192 -28.11 -38.77 5.86
N ASN A 193 -27.09 -38.06 6.33
CA ASN A 193 -27.09 -37.46 7.65
C ASN A 193 -26.88 -35.96 7.45
N GLU A 194 -27.86 -35.16 7.87
CA GLU A 194 -27.74 -33.72 8.07
C GLU A 194 -26.66 -33.46 9.13
N ILE A 195 -25.78 -32.50 8.88
CA ILE A 195 -24.84 -31.98 9.88
C ILE A 195 -25.15 -30.50 10.06
N GLU A 196 -25.52 -30.15 11.30
CA GLU A 196 -25.68 -28.77 11.77
C GLU A 196 -24.34 -28.01 11.73
N ASN A 197 -24.40 -26.76 11.29
CA ASN A 197 -23.25 -25.86 11.19
C ASN A 197 -22.65 -25.55 12.58
N LEU A 198 -21.31 -25.60 12.67
CA LEU A 198 -20.51 -24.76 13.58
C LEU A 198 -19.50 -23.98 12.74
#